data_AF-A0A7W1R898-F1
#
_entry.id   AF-A0A7W1R898-F1
#
_cell.length_a   1.000
_cell.length_b   1.000
_cell.length_c   1.000
_cell.angle_alpha   90.00
_cell.angle_beta   90.00
_cell.angle_gamma   90.00
#
_symmetry.space_group_name_H-M   'P 1'
#
loop_
_entity.id
_entity.type
_entity.pdbx_description
1 polymer ?
#
loop_
_entity_poly.entity_id
_entity_poly.type
_entity_poly.pdbx_seq_one_letter_code
_entity_poly.pdbx_strand_id
1 'polypeptide(L)' 'MSKDFKCESCRKTSERLHMRDADGKWVCAHCIPERELDACPGLRERLGLRSKRAASIPRRKAA' A
#
# COMPACT_ATOMS: atom_id res chain seq x y z
N MET A 1 6.55 17.63 -0.15
CA MET A 1 5.79 17.28 -1.36
C MET A 1 5.51 15.78 -1.30
N SER A 2 4.25 15.38 -1.02
CA SER A 2 3.85 13.97 -1.14
C SER A 2 3.75 13.65 -2.62
N LYS A 3 4.58 12.75 -3.13
CA LYS A 3 4.44 12.21 -4.49
C LYS A 3 3.41 11.08 -4.40
N ASP A 4 2.17 11.39 -4.74
CA ASP A 4 1.11 10.39 -4.88
C ASP A 4 1.35 9.57 -6.14
N PHE A 5 1.68 8.28 -5.99
CA PHE A 5 1.87 7.36 -7.11
C PHE A 5 0.57 6.61 -7.41
N LYS A 6 0.26 6.37 -8.69
CA LYS A 6 -0.97 5.64 -9.07
C LYS A 6 -0.70 4.14 -9.16
N CYS A 7 -1.46 3.36 -8.41
CA CYS A 7 -1.46 1.90 -8.51
C CYS A 7 -2.01 1.45 -9.87
N GLU A 8 -1.29 0.59 -10.58
CA GLU A 8 -1.72 0.11 -11.91
C GLU A 8 -2.91 -0.87 -11.83
N SER A 9 -3.11 -1.52 -10.68
CA SER A 9 -4.18 -2.50 -10.49
C SER A 9 -5.52 -1.86 -10.12
N CYS A 10 -5.57 -1.03 -9.07
CA CYS A 10 -6.81 -0.39 -8.63
C CYS A 10 -6.96 1.08 -9.05
N ARG A 11 -5.97 1.65 -9.75
CA ARG A 11 -5.92 3.08 -10.18
C ARG A 11 -6.01 4.11 -9.04
N LYS A 12 -5.92 3.68 -7.79
CA LYS A 12 -5.89 4.56 -6.62
C LYS A 12 -4.52 5.18 -6.45
N THR A 13 -4.49 6.43 -6.01
CA THR A 13 -3.28 7.09 -5.53
C THR A 13 -2.81 6.45 -4.23
N SER A 14 -1.51 6.27 -4.10
CA SER A 14 -0.86 5.71 -2.94
C SER A 14 0.48 6.39 -2.75
N GLU A 15 0.82 6.66 -1.48
CA GLU A 15 2.11 7.25 -1.12
C GLU A 15 3.28 6.28 -1.37
N ARG A 16 2.98 4.98 -1.51
CA ARG A 16 3.96 3.92 -1.72
C ARG A 16 3.42 2.86 -2.67
N LEU A 17 4.17 2.58 -3.73
CA LEU A 17 3.93 1.45 -4.62
C LEU A 17 5.01 0.39 -4.44
N HIS A 18 4.65 -0.81 -4.82
CA HIS A 18 5.49 -2.00 -4.77
C HIS A 18 5.45 -2.67 -6.13
N MET A 19 6.62 -3.05 -6.62
CA MET A 19 6.70 -3.82 -7.86
C MET A 19 6.23 -5.25 -7.57
N ARG A 20 5.34 -5.77 -8.40
CA ARG A 20 4.85 -7.14 -8.31
C ARG A 20 5.70 -8.03 -9.22
N ASP A 21 6.52 -8.90 -8.64
CA ASP A 21 7.41 -9.79 -9.39
C ASP A 21 6.69 -10.65 -10.43
N ALA A 22 5.45 -11.06 -10.15
CA ALA A 22 4.67 -11.90 -11.07
C ALA A 22 4.36 -11.24 -12.44
N ASP A 23 4.37 -9.91 -12.55
CA ASP A 23 3.88 -9.20 -13.74
C ASP A 23 4.61 -7.88 -14.01
N GLY A 24 5.63 -7.54 -13.21
CA GLY A 24 6.42 -6.31 -13.34
C GLY A 24 5.67 -5.00 -13.06
N LYS A 25 4.42 -5.05 -12.59
CA LYS A 25 3.57 -3.86 -12.37
C LYS A 25 3.76 -3.23 -10.99
N TRP A 26 3.69 -1.91 -10.93
CA TRP A 26 3.67 -1.14 -9.69
C TRP A 26 2.26 -1.09 -9.10
N VAL A 27 2.09 -1.80 -7.99
CA VAL A 27 0.80 -1.93 -7.30
C VAL A 27 0.91 -1.41 -5.88
N CYS A 28 -0.20 -0.90 -5.33
CA CYS A 28 -0.26 -0.55 -3.92
C CYS A 28 -0.31 -1.81 -3.06
N ALA A 29 0.02 -1.68 -1.77
CA ALA A 29 0.04 -2.80 -0.84
C ALA A 29 -1.30 -3.56 -0.76
N HIS A 30 -2.43 -2.89 -0.98
CA HIS A 30 -3.76 -3.52 -1.02
C HIS A 30 -4.03 -4.37 -2.27
N CYS A 31 -3.27 -4.17 -3.33
CA CYS A 31 -3.40 -4.91 -4.58
C CYS A 31 -2.42 -6.09 -4.68
N ILE A 32 -1.57 -6.28 -3.67
CA ILE A 32 -0.72 -7.46 -3.56
C ILE A 32 -1.59 -8.59 -3.02
N PRO A 33 -1.73 -9.70 -3.76
CA PRO A 33 -2.58 -10.81 -3.34
C PRO A 33 -1.98 -11.51 -2.12
N GLU A 34 -2.84 -12.05 -1.25
CA GLU A 34 -2.41 -12.70 -0.01
C GLU A 34 -1.42 -13.85 -0.23
N ARG A 35 -1.53 -14.57 -1.35
CA ARG A 35 -0.56 -15.62 -1.73
C ARG A 35 0.88 -15.11 -1.84
N GLU A 36 1.09 -13.87 -2.29
CA GLU A 36 2.44 -13.28 -2.39
C GLU A 36 2.90 -12.72 -1.04
N LEU A 37 1.95 -12.25 -0.24
CA LEU A 37 2.20 -11.88 1.15
C LEU A 37 2.58 -13.07 2.02
N ASP A 38 2.03 -14.25 1.71
CA ASP A 38 2.29 -15.52 2.39
C ASP A 38 3.60 -16.16 1.90
N ALA A 39 3.86 -16.11 0.59
CA ALA A 39 5.10 -16.60 0.00
C ALA A 39 6.35 -15.84 0.50
N CYS A 40 6.20 -14.58 0.92
CA CYS A 40 7.28 -13.78 1.48
C CYS A 40 6.98 -13.38 2.94
N PRO A 41 7.31 -14.24 3.93
CA PRO A 41 7.13 -13.91 5.33
C PRO A 41 7.87 -12.61 5.66
N GLY A 42 7.16 -11.63 6.23
CA GLY A 42 7.67 -10.29 6.52
C GLY A 42 7.35 -9.23 5.45
N LEU A 43 6.85 -9.60 4.27
CA LEU A 43 6.38 -8.63 3.29
C LEU A 43 5.20 -7.82 3.83
N ARG A 44 4.23 -8.47 4.52
CA ARG A 44 3.11 -7.77 5.18
C ARG A 44 3.55 -6.68 6.15
N GLU A 45 4.58 -6.97 6.94
CA GLU A 45 5.12 -6.04 7.93
C GLU A 45 5.87 -4.89 7.25
N ARG A 46 6.70 -5.18 6.25
CA ARG A 46 7.42 -4.18 5.45
C ARG A 46 6.51 -3.24 4.67
N LEU A 47 5.39 -3.78 4.18
CA LEU A 47 4.35 -3.02 3.49
C LEU A 47 3.53 -2.16 4.44
N GLY A 48 3.70 -2.31 5.76
CA GLY A 48 2.89 -1.60 6.74
C GLY A 48 1.40 -1.93 6.58
N LEU A 49 1.06 -3.10 6.02
CA LEU A 49 -0.29 -3.66 6.00
C LEU A 49 -0.69 -4.13 7.41
N ARG A 50 -0.38 -3.33 8.43
CA ARG A 50 -1.08 -3.36 9.70
C ARG A 50 -2.54 -3.10 9.35
N SER A 51 -3.41 -4.02 9.74
CA SER A 51 -4.86 -3.92 9.63
C SER A 51 -5.29 -2.47 9.78
N LYS A 52 -6.04 -1.95 8.80
CA LYS A 52 -6.60 -0.58 8.77
C LYS A 52 -7.32 -0.26 10.09
N ARG A 53 -6.57 0.17 11.09
CA ARG A 53 -7.06 0.81 12.32
C ARG A 53 -6.35 2.13 12.59
N ALA A 54 -5.40 2.54 11.75
CA ALA A 54 -4.65 3.80 11.89
C ALA A 54 -4.82 4.78 10.71
N ALA A 55 -5.85 4.59 9.86
CA ALA A 55 -6.20 5.55 8.83
C ALA A 55 -7.56 6.17 9.12
N SER A 56 -7.61 7.07 10.11
CA SER A 56 -8.60 8.17 10.22
C SER A 56 -8.45 8.84 11.58
N ILE A 57 -7.53 9.80 11.71
CA ILE A 57 -7.82 11.07 12.40
C ILE A 57 -6.97 12.15 11.73
N PRO A 58 -7.45 12.83 10.68
CA PRO A 58 -7.02 14.20 10.45
C PRO A 58 -7.69 15.06 11.52
N ARG A 59 -7.11 15.15 12.73
CA ARG A 59 -7.43 16.26 13.65
C ARG A 59 -6.77 17.49 13.04
N ARG A 60 -7.44 18.10 12.06
CA ARG A 60 -7.15 19.48 11.69
C ARG A 60 -7.26 20.32 12.96
N LYS A 61 -6.18 21.05 13.25
CA LYS A 61 -6.13 22.11 14.26
C LYS A 61 -7.09 23.25 13.90
N ALA A 62 -7.58 23.90 14.96
CA ALA A 62 -7.95 25.32 15.10
C ALA A 62 -9.25 25.81 14.43
N ALA A 63 -10.20 26.28 15.25
CA ALA A 63 -10.30 27.67 15.70
C ALA A 63 -10.88 27.70 17.12
#